data_AF-A0A9D0NZ71-F1
#
_entry.id   AF-A0A9D0NZ71-F1
#
_cell.length_a   1.000
_cell.length_b   1.000
_cell.length_c   1.000
_cell.angle_alpha   90.00
_cell.angle_beta   90.00
_cell.angle_gamma   90.00
#
_symmetry.space_group_name_H-M   'P 1'
#
loop_
_entity.id
_entity.type
_entity.pdbx_description
1 polymer ?
#
loop_
_entity_poly.entity_id
_entity_poly.type
_entity_poly.pdbx_seq_one_letter_code
_entity_poly.pdbx_strand_id
1 'polypeptide(L)'
;MTLPITDLIVAAVSKMVDDSQADNYREPSHSDLEFYIGRAGLTQADPKAQGQTVGKAKRIRAVLSWAIDNDPAAGGKLIESLVSKIRASGGFRPSSENYIGEDVILRAIEAFDSEGYILSKDGDFRPKNLESLSGRELTEALRRYALRAKKGAEDAALLSGTGKDLLEATAAHVITVKYGSYPQQANFPALLGQAFVALGLATPEDPPSSTENPCRVMERGMYQSAVGVNRLRNKEGTGHGRPWVPGISKSEAESAIELAGTIAGYMLDKLNDR
;
A
#
# COMPACT_ATOMS: atom_id res chain seq x y z
N MET A 1 5.61 0.43 -11.25
CA MET A 1 4.83 0.49 -9.99
C MET A 1 4.51 -0.95 -9.65
N THR A 2 4.80 -1.43 -8.44
CA THR A 2 4.45 -2.80 -8.08
C THR A 2 3.05 -2.79 -7.46
N LEU A 3 2.14 -3.60 -7.98
CA LEU A 3 0.82 -3.77 -7.39
C LEU A 3 0.91 -4.67 -6.15
N PRO A 4 0.10 -4.43 -5.11
CA PRO A 4 0.05 -5.28 -3.94
C PRO A 4 -0.53 -6.65 -4.31
N ILE A 5 -0.12 -7.66 -3.55
CA ILE A 5 -0.64 -9.02 -3.66
C ILE A 5 -1.06 -9.53 -2.29
N THR A 6 -2.33 -9.87 -2.16
CA THR A 6 -2.95 -10.43 -0.94
C THR A 6 -3.95 -11.50 -1.34
N ASP A 7 -4.35 -12.39 -0.43
CA ASP A 7 -5.33 -13.43 -0.74
C ASP A 7 -6.63 -12.88 -1.34
N LEU A 8 -7.07 -11.70 -0.89
CA LEU A 8 -8.25 -11.02 -1.42
C LEU A 8 -8.04 -10.59 -2.88
N ILE A 9 -6.89 -9.99 -3.19
CA ILE A 9 -6.53 -9.61 -4.57
C ILE A 9 -6.37 -10.86 -5.45
N VAL A 10 -5.73 -11.92 -4.94
CA VAL A 10 -5.58 -13.19 -5.67
C VAL A 10 -6.95 -13.78 -5.99
N ALA A 11 -7.87 -13.80 -5.04
CA ALA A 11 -9.23 -14.29 -5.26
C ALA A 11 -9.97 -13.44 -6.32
N ALA A 12 -9.87 -12.12 -6.25
CA ALA A 12 -10.49 -11.20 -7.19
C ALA A 12 -9.92 -11.37 -8.61
N VAL A 13 -8.60 -11.29 -8.78
CA VAL A 13 -7.92 -11.42 -10.08
C VAL A 13 -8.14 -12.79 -10.70
N SER A 14 -8.14 -13.85 -9.89
CA SER A 14 -8.48 -15.22 -10.36
C SER A 14 -9.90 -15.28 -10.92
N LYS A 15 -10.85 -14.54 -10.35
CA LYS A 15 -12.23 -14.48 -10.85
C LYS A 15 -12.34 -13.66 -12.14
N MET A 16 -11.49 -12.64 -12.33
CA MET A 16 -11.47 -11.85 -13.56
C MET A 16 -11.07 -12.64 -14.81
N VAL A 17 -10.30 -13.72 -14.65
CA VAL A 17 -9.91 -14.62 -15.77
C VAL A 17 -10.78 -15.87 -15.89
N ASP A 18 -11.71 -16.08 -14.97
CA ASP A 18 -12.61 -17.23 -14.94
C ASP A 18 -13.63 -17.12 -16.07
N ASP A 19 -13.76 -18.11 -16.94
CA ASP A 19 -14.76 -18.18 -18.01
C ASP A 19 -15.73 -19.36 -17.85
N SER A 20 -15.71 -20.05 -16.71
CA SER A 20 -16.56 -21.23 -16.46
C SER A 20 -18.06 -20.95 -16.50
N GLN A 21 -18.47 -19.67 -16.41
CA GLN A 21 -19.86 -19.22 -16.43
C GLN A 21 -20.16 -18.33 -17.66
N ALA A 22 -19.24 -18.25 -18.62
CA ALA A 22 -19.42 -17.43 -19.80
C ALA A 22 -20.08 -18.24 -20.92
N ASP A 23 -21.12 -17.69 -21.55
CA ASP A 23 -21.79 -18.31 -22.69
C ASP A 23 -20.87 -18.41 -23.92
N ASN A 24 -19.87 -17.53 -23.99
CA ASN A 24 -18.87 -17.47 -25.04
C ASN A 24 -17.45 -17.54 -24.46
N TYR A 25 -16.52 -18.00 -25.29
CA TYR A 25 -15.09 -17.95 -24.98
C TYR A 25 -14.67 -16.52 -24.63
N ARG A 26 -13.89 -16.37 -23.54
CA ARG A 26 -13.35 -15.08 -23.11
C ARG A 26 -11.84 -15.09 -23.02
N GLU A 27 -11.25 -14.00 -23.48
CA GLU A 27 -9.86 -13.66 -23.24
C GLU A 27 -9.64 -13.30 -21.75
N PRO A 28 -8.44 -13.52 -21.19
CA PRO A 28 -7.26 -14.17 -21.80
C PRO A 28 -7.42 -15.69 -21.98
N SER A 29 -6.72 -16.21 -22.98
CA SER A 29 -6.63 -17.65 -23.27
C SER A 29 -5.65 -18.38 -22.34
N HIS A 30 -5.63 -19.71 -22.38
CA HIS A 30 -4.58 -20.48 -21.71
C HIS A 30 -3.16 -20.19 -22.24
N SER A 31 -2.98 -19.81 -23.50
CA SER A 31 -1.67 -19.43 -24.03
C SER A 31 -1.28 -18.01 -23.60
N ASP A 32 -2.22 -17.08 -23.49
CA ASP A 32 -1.96 -15.75 -22.91
C ASP A 32 -1.51 -15.87 -21.46
N LEU A 33 -2.20 -16.68 -20.65
CA LEU A 33 -1.80 -16.90 -19.26
C LEU A 33 -0.36 -17.45 -19.19
N GLU A 34 -0.01 -18.39 -20.05
CA GLU A 34 1.34 -18.95 -20.12
C GLU A 34 2.39 -17.89 -20.45
N PHE A 35 2.11 -17.06 -21.44
CA PHE A 35 2.97 -15.95 -21.84
C PHE A 35 3.20 -14.96 -20.68
N TYR A 36 2.13 -14.50 -20.02
CA TYR A 36 2.24 -13.51 -18.94
C TYR A 36 2.87 -14.09 -17.68
N ILE A 37 2.59 -15.35 -17.32
CA ILE A 37 3.24 -16.05 -16.21
C ILE A 37 4.75 -16.16 -16.48
N GLY A 38 5.14 -16.58 -17.69
CA GLY A 38 6.53 -16.68 -18.09
C GLY A 38 7.25 -15.33 -18.10
N ARG A 39 6.59 -14.29 -18.61
CA ARG A 39 7.12 -12.91 -18.60
C ARG A 39 7.32 -12.37 -17.18
N ALA A 40 6.49 -12.78 -16.23
CA ALA A 40 6.64 -12.43 -14.82
C ALA A 40 7.73 -13.26 -14.10
N GLY A 41 8.29 -14.30 -14.74
CA GLY A 41 9.27 -15.20 -14.12
C GLY A 41 8.66 -16.27 -13.21
N LEU A 42 7.35 -16.51 -13.31
CA LEU A 42 6.60 -17.36 -12.38
C LEU A 42 6.27 -18.76 -12.93
N THR A 43 6.91 -19.18 -14.02
CA THR A 43 6.63 -20.48 -14.69
C THR A 43 6.71 -21.68 -13.74
N GLN A 44 7.64 -21.66 -12.78
CA GLN A 44 7.79 -22.76 -11.82
C GLN A 44 6.57 -22.99 -10.93
N ALA A 45 5.79 -21.93 -10.69
CA ALA A 45 4.57 -21.97 -9.89
C ALA A 45 3.34 -22.38 -10.71
N ASP A 46 3.47 -22.52 -12.04
CA ASP A 46 2.36 -22.80 -12.92
C ASP A 46 2.01 -24.30 -12.96
N PRO A 47 0.82 -24.71 -12.48
CA PRO A 47 0.42 -26.12 -12.51
C PRO A 47 0.41 -26.70 -13.94
N LYS A 48 0.13 -25.88 -14.97
CA LYS A 48 0.14 -26.33 -16.37
C LYS A 48 1.56 -26.67 -16.82
N ALA A 49 2.57 -25.89 -16.43
CA ALA A 49 3.98 -26.18 -16.72
C ALA A 49 4.45 -27.46 -16.00
N GLN A 50 3.77 -27.84 -14.92
CA GLN A 50 3.97 -29.10 -14.19
C GLN A 50 3.12 -30.27 -14.72
N GLY A 51 2.49 -30.11 -15.89
CA GLY A 51 1.70 -31.16 -16.54
C GLY A 51 0.27 -31.33 -16.00
N GLN A 52 -0.21 -30.45 -15.12
CA GLN A 52 -1.58 -30.52 -14.59
C GLN A 52 -2.58 -29.83 -15.52
N THR A 53 -3.73 -30.46 -15.72
CA THR A 53 -4.87 -29.83 -16.41
C THR A 53 -5.74 -29.08 -15.40
N VAL A 54 -5.67 -27.75 -15.40
CA VAL A 54 -6.45 -26.88 -14.51
C VAL A 54 -7.05 -25.72 -15.29
N GLY A 55 -8.26 -25.28 -14.90
CA GLY A 55 -8.90 -24.10 -15.50
C GLY A 55 -8.17 -22.79 -15.18
N LYS A 56 -8.45 -21.74 -15.96
CA LYS A 56 -7.77 -20.42 -15.89
C LYS A 56 -7.73 -19.83 -14.47
N ALA A 57 -8.88 -19.78 -13.79
CA ALA A 57 -8.97 -19.23 -12.44
C ALA A 57 -8.11 -20.00 -11.42
N LYS A 58 -8.14 -21.34 -11.48
CA LYS A 58 -7.34 -22.19 -10.58
C LYS A 58 -5.84 -22.05 -10.86
N ARG A 59 -5.47 -21.90 -12.14
CA ARG A 59 -4.08 -21.66 -12.57
C ARG A 59 -3.55 -20.35 -12.02
N ILE A 60 -4.27 -19.24 -12.22
CA ILE A 60 -3.87 -17.92 -11.71
C ILE A 60 -3.83 -17.89 -10.18
N ARG A 61 -4.81 -18.52 -9.51
CA ARG A 61 -4.78 -18.64 -8.05
C ARG A 61 -3.52 -19.34 -7.57
N ALA A 62 -3.18 -20.49 -8.14
CA ALA A 62 -2.00 -21.26 -7.72
C ALA A 62 -0.70 -20.44 -7.89
N VAL A 63 -0.53 -19.80 -9.05
CA VAL A 63 0.66 -18.99 -9.35
C VAL A 63 0.77 -17.79 -8.41
N LEU A 64 -0.33 -17.04 -8.23
CA LEU A 64 -0.31 -15.85 -7.40
C LEU A 64 -0.21 -16.17 -5.90
N SER A 65 -0.86 -17.23 -5.42
CA SER A 65 -0.69 -17.70 -4.04
C SER A 65 0.75 -18.11 -3.77
N TRP A 66 1.42 -18.79 -4.70
CA TRP A 66 2.85 -19.09 -4.57
C TRP A 66 3.68 -17.80 -4.55
N ALA A 67 3.33 -16.81 -5.37
CA ALA A 67 4.04 -15.52 -5.43
C ALA A 67 3.93 -14.71 -4.13
N ILE A 68 2.83 -14.82 -3.36
CA ILE A 68 2.70 -14.17 -2.04
C ILE A 68 3.88 -14.54 -1.13
N ASP A 69 4.26 -15.82 -1.11
CA ASP A 69 5.27 -16.32 -0.16
C ASP A 69 6.70 -16.27 -0.72
N ASN A 70 6.86 -16.23 -2.05
CA ASN A 70 8.16 -16.47 -2.69
C ASN A 70 8.66 -15.30 -3.55
N ASP A 71 7.77 -14.56 -4.23
CA ASP A 71 8.15 -13.40 -5.05
C ASP A 71 6.95 -12.43 -5.23
N PRO A 72 6.64 -11.62 -4.20
CA PRO A 72 5.51 -10.69 -4.25
C PRO A 72 5.62 -9.68 -5.39
N ALA A 73 6.85 -9.29 -5.75
CA ALA A 73 7.11 -8.32 -6.80
C ALA A 73 6.77 -8.88 -8.19
N ALA A 74 7.14 -10.13 -8.48
CA ALA A 74 6.72 -10.82 -9.70
C ALA A 74 5.19 -11.03 -9.73
N GLY A 75 4.58 -11.35 -8.59
CA GLY A 75 3.13 -11.44 -8.44
C GLY A 75 2.41 -10.15 -8.83
N GLY A 76 2.87 -9.01 -8.32
CA GLY A 76 2.35 -7.69 -8.68
C GLY A 76 2.46 -7.36 -10.18
N LYS A 77 3.59 -7.71 -10.82
CA LYS A 77 3.79 -7.54 -12.27
C LYS A 77 2.84 -8.41 -13.09
N LEU A 78 2.58 -9.63 -12.64
CA LEU A 78 1.63 -10.53 -13.30
C LEU A 78 0.21 -9.96 -13.23
N ILE A 79 -0.21 -9.47 -12.06
CA ILE A 79 -1.52 -8.83 -11.86
C ILE A 79 -1.69 -7.64 -12.81
N GLU A 80 -0.70 -6.73 -12.85
CA GLU A 80 -0.73 -5.55 -13.73
C GLU A 80 -0.88 -5.95 -15.20
N SER A 81 -0.11 -6.95 -15.64
CA SER A 81 -0.13 -7.45 -17.01
C SER A 81 -1.46 -8.12 -17.39
N LEU A 82 -2.03 -8.91 -16.48
CA LEU A 82 -3.30 -9.60 -16.70
C LEU A 82 -4.47 -8.63 -16.78
N VAL A 83 -4.56 -7.68 -15.85
CA VAL A 83 -5.63 -6.66 -15.87
C VAL A 83 -5.52 -5.79 -17.12
N SER A 84 -4.29 -5.44 -17.53
CA SER A 84 -4.05 -4.73 -18.80
C SER A 84 -4.52 -5.53 -20.02
N LYS A 85 -4.27 -6.83 -20.06
CA LYS A 85 -4.76 -7.73 -21.12
C LYS A 85 -6.29 -7.82 -21.12
N ILE A 86 -6.92 -8.02 -19.96
CA ILE A 86 -8.38 -8.07 -19.82
C ILE A 86 -9.00 -6.77 -20.32
N ARG A 87 -8.42 -5.63 -19.94
CA ARG A 87 -8.84 -4.31 -20.43
C ARG A 87 -8.70 -4.19 -21.94
N ALA A 88 -7.55 -4.55 -22.50
CA ALA A 88 -7.30 -4.49 -23.94
C ALA A 88 -8.28 -5.37 -24.74
N SER A 89 -8.69 -6.50 -24.17
CA SER A 89 -9.68 -7.41 -24.76
C SER A 89 -11.14 -6.94 -24.60
N GLY A 90 -11.40 -5.85 -23.86
CA GLY A 90 -12.74 -5.31 -23.65
C GLY A 90 -13.44 -5.77 -22.37
N GLY A 91 -12.73 -6.44 -21.44
CA GLY A 91 -13.31 -7.02 -20.23
C GLY A 91 -13.98 -6.04 -19.27
N PHE A 92 -13.66 -4.75 -19.36
CA PHE A 92 -14.29 -3.68 -18.58
C PHE A 92 -15.42 -2.94 -19.31
N ARG A 93 -15.74 -3.33 -20.55
CA ARG A 93 -16.76 -2.67 -21.37
C ARG A 93 -18.03 -3.53 -21.40
N PRO A 94 -19.17 -3.07 -20.84
CA PRO A 94 -20.42 -3.85 -20.83
C PRO A 94 -20.91 -4.27 -22.22
N SER A 95 -20.57 -3.53 -23.27
CA SER A 95 -20.91 -3.83 -24.65
C SER A 95 -19.99 -4.85 -25.34
N SER A 96 -18.94 -5.32 -24.67
CA SER A 96 -17.98 -6.28 -25.23
C SER A 96 -18.39 -7.71 -24.93
N GLU A 97 -18.19 -8.62 -25.89
CA GLU A 97 -18.34 -10.07 -25.67
C GLU A 97 -17.36 -10.62 -24.62
N ASN A 98 -16.25 -9.91 -24.36
CA ASN A 98 -15.29 -10.26 -23.32
C ASN A 98 -15.63 -9.68 -21.94
N TYR A 99 -16.76 -8.98 -21.78
CA TYR A 99 -17.12 -8.34 -20.51
C TYR A 99 -17.08 -9.32 -19.33
N ILE A 100 -16.41 -8.93 -18.24
CA ILE A 100 -16.18 -9.83 -17.10
C ILE A 100 -17.33 -9.85 -16.09
N GLY A 101 -18.29 -8.95 -16.23
CA GLY A 101 -19.43 -8.78 -15.33
C GLY A 101 -19.19 -7.70 -14.27
N GLU A 102 -20.24 -6.95 -13.93
CA GLU A 102 -20.15 -5.82 -13.00
C GLU A 102 -19.71 -6.26 -11.60
N ASP A 103 -20.28 -7.35 -11.08
CA ASP A 103 -19.92 -7.90 -9.77
C ASP A 103 -18.45 -8.29 -9.67
N VAL A 104 -17.86 -8.82 -10.76
CA VAL A 104 -16.44 -9.20 -10.79
C VAL A 104 -15.56 -7.95 -10.76
N ILE A 105 -15.95 -6.90 -11.49
CA ILE A 105 -15.26 -5.61 -11.48
C ILE A 105 -15.34 -4.97 -10.09
N LEU A 106 -16.54 -4.89 -9.49
CA LEU A 106 -16.73 -4.29 -8.17
C LEU A 106 -15.90 -4.98 -7.09
N ARG A 107 -15.88 -6.32 -7.06
CA ARG A 107 -15.04 -7.08 -6.12
C ARG A 107 -13.56 -6.81 -6.31
N ALA A 108 -13.09 -6.65 -7.55
CA ALA A 108 -11.71 -6.28 -7.82
C ALA A 108 -11.42 -4.85 -7.32
N ILE A 109 -12.33 -3.90 -7.56
CA ILE A 109 -12.21 -2.52 -7.07
C ILE A 109 -12.09 -2.50 -5.54
N GLU A 110 -12.97 -3.23 -4.83
CA GLU A 110 -12.94 -3.33 -3.37
C GLU A 110 -11.63 -3.96 -2.86
N ALA A 111 -11.15 -5.02 -3.51
CA ALA A 111 -9.91 -5.70 -3.15
C ALA A 111 -8.66 -4.82 -3.33
N PHE A 112 -8.62 -3.98 -4.36
CA PHE A 112 -7.51 -3.03 -4.55
C PHE A 112 -7.67 -1.80 -3.65
N ASP A 113 -8.89 -1.32 -3.43
CA ASP A 113 -9.12 -0.19 -2.52
C ASP A 113 -8.59 -0.55 -1.14
N SER A 114 -8.87 -1.75 -0.61
CA SER A 114 -8.36 -2.19 0.70
C SER A 114 -6.84 -2.15 0.84
N GLU A 115 -6.10 -2.20 -0.27
CA GLU A 115 -4.64 -2.09 -0.32
C GLU A 115 -4.12 -0.70 -0.72
N GLY A 116 -4.99 0.30 -0.80
CA GLY A 116 -4.64 1.69 -1.10
C GLY A 116 -4.49 1.98 -2.60
N TYR A 117 -5.08 1.15 -3.46
CA TYR A 117 -5.08 1.33 -4.92
C TYR A 117 -6.49 1.53 -5.43
N ILE A 118 -6.65 2.45 -6.37
CA ILE A 118 -7.88 2.62 -7.13
C ILE A 118 -7.72 1.80 -8.41
N LEU A 119 -8.57 0.78 -8.57
CA LEU A 119 -8.88 0.20 -9.87
C LEU A 119 -10.10 0.95 -10.44
N SER A 120 -9.98 1.58 -11.59
CA SER A 120 -11.10 2.25 -12.24
C SER A 120 -12.07 1.24 -12.86
N LYS A 121 -13.32 1.68 -13.11
CA LYS A 121 -14.28 0.87 -13.89
C LYS A 121 -13.81 0.57 -15.32
N ASP A 122 -12.80 1.28 -15.81
CA ASP A 122 -12.18 1.07 -17.13
C ASP A 122 -10.91 0.22 -17.08
N GLY A 123 -10.52 -0.28 -15.91
CA GLY A 123 -9.36 -1.17 -15.73
C GLY A 123 -8.02 -0.46 -15.59
N ASP A 124 -7.99 0.82 -15.22
CA ASP A 124 -6.75 1.54 -14.91
C ASP A 124 -6.43 1.49 -13.42
N PHE A 125 -5.14 1.34 -13.08
CA PHE A 125 -4.66 1.43 -11.71
C PHE A 125 -4.12 2.82 -11.39
N ARG A 126 -4.44 3.32 -10.20
CA ARG A 126 -3.79 4.48 -9.60
C ARG A 126 -3.58 4.25 -8.11
N PRO A 127 -2.44 4.66 -7.54
CA PRO A 127 -2.33 4.75 -6.09
C PRO A 127 -3.36 5.77 -5.59
N LYS A 128 -4.02 5.47 -4.47
CA LYS A 128 -4.98 6.39 -3.88
C LYS A 128 -4.21 7.64 -3.41
N ASN A 129 -4.52 8.81 -3.99
CA ASN A 129 -3.87 10.05 -3.57
C ASN A 129 -4.47 10.51 -2.23
N LEU A 130 -3.65 10.45 -1.17
CA LEU A 130 -4.03 10.88 0.19
C LEU A 130 -4.49 12.35 0.21
N GLU A 131 -3.93 13.21 -0.64
CA GLU A 131 -4.25 14.65 -0.67
C GLU A 131 -5.69 14.95 -1.09
N SER A 132 -6.35 14.01 -1.79
CA SER A 132 -7.74 14.16 -2.24
C SER A 132 -8.78 13.62 -1.24
N LEU A 133 -8.33 12.94 -0.19
CA LEU A 133 -9.20 12.35 0.82
C LEU A 133 -9.38 13.33 1.99
N SER A 134 -10.50 13.23 2.69
CA SER A 134 -10.74 14.00 3.92
C SER A 134 -11.54 13.18 4.94
N GLY A 135 -11.54 13.64 6.20
CA GLY A 135 -12.35 13.05 7.26
C GLY A 135 -12.13 11.55 7.46
N ARG A 136 -13.22 10.77 7.44
CA ARG A 136 -13.18 9.32 7.69
C ARG A 136 -12.40 8.55 6.63
N GLU A 137 -12.55 8.92 5.35
CA GLU A 137 -11.87 8.25 4.25
C GLU A 137 -10.34 8.42 4.33
N LEU A 138 -9.87 9.61 4.70
CA LEU A 138 -8.45 9.86 4.94
C LEU A 138 -7.95 9.10 6.17
N THR A 139 -8.75 9.00 7.24
CA THR A 139 -8.42 8.20 8.44
C THR A 139 -8.22 6.72 8.08
N GLU A 140 -9.14 6.14 7.31
CA GLU A 140 -9.06 4.73 6.88
C GLU A 140 -7.91 4.50 5.90
N ALA A 141 -7.61 5.46 5.02
CA ALA A 141 -6.47 5.38 4.12
C ALA A 141 -5.13 5.44 4.88
N LEU A 142 -4.93 6.44 5.75
CA LEU A 142 -3.73 6.56 6.57
C LEU A 142 -3.52 5.33 7.46
N ARG A 143 -4.61 4.74 7.99
CA ARG A 143 -4.54 3.50 8.79
C ARG A 143 -4.04 2.31 7.95
N ARG A 144 -4.52 2.15 6.72
CA ARG A 144 -4.01 1.12 5.78
C ARG A 144 -2.53 1.32 5.45
N TYR A 145 -2.13 2.56 5.16
CA TYR A 145 -0.72 2.89 4.93
C TYR A 145 0.15 2.61 6.15
N ALA A 146 -0.30 2.94 7.36
CA ALA A 146 0.40 2.64 8.60
C ALA A 146 0.56 1.12 8.81
N LEU A 147 -0.48 0.32 8.59
CA LEU A 147 -0.41 -1.14 8.70
C LEU A 147 0.56 -1.75 7.69
N ARG A 148 0.59 -1.24 6.46
CA ARG A 148 1.54 -1.68 5.43
C ARG A 148 2.98 -1.32 5.80
N ALA A 149 3.20 -0.10 6.30
CA ALA A 149 4.49 0.35 6.78
C ALA A 149 5.01 -0.50 7.96
N LYS A 150 4.13 -0.90 8.91
CA LYS A 150 4.48 -1.80 10.02
C LYS A 150 4.89 -3.21 9.58
N LYS A 151 4.43 -3.68 8.42
CA LYS A 151 4.76 -5.02 7.91
C LYS A 151 6.11 -5.08 7.20
N GLY A 152 6.85 -3.96 7.10
CA GLY A 152 8.19 -3.93 6.50
C GLY A 152 8.22 -4.34 5.03
N ALA A 153 7.11 -4.21 4.31
CA ALA A 153 6.96 -4.78 2.97
C ALA A 153 8.11 -4.35 2.04
N GLU A 154 8.70 -5.32 1.33
CA GLU A 154 9.82 -5.20 0.36
C GLU A 154 9.55 -4.28 -0.85
N ASP A 155 8.52 -3.45 -0.75
CA ASP A 155 8.10 -2.54 -1.78
C ASP A 155 9.07 -1.37 -1.86
N ALA A 156 9.93 -1.37 -2.89
CA ALA A 156 10.87 -0.30 -3.18
C ALA A 156 10.21 1.09 -3.23
N ALA A 157 8.90 1.16 -3.49
CA ALA A 157 8.11 2.40 -3.44
C ALA A 157 7.94 2.97 -2.03
N LEU A 158 7.87 2.13 -0.98
CA LEU A 158 7.81 2.58 0.42
C LEU A 158 9.18 3.03 0.93
N LEU A 159 10.24 2.32 0.55
CA LEU A 159 11.59 2.50 1.08
C LEU A 159 12.28 3.81 0.66
N SER A 160 11.81 4.47 -0.41
CA SER A 160 12.51 5.64 -0.99
C SER A 160 11.98 7.03 -0.58
N GLY A 161 11.04 7.15 0.38
CA GLY A 161 10.56 8.48 0.81
C GLY A 161 9.29 8.53 1.68
N THR A 162 8.57 7.42 1.82
CA THR A 162 7.17 7.42 2.28
C THR A 162 6.96 7.54 3.79
N GLY A 163 7.95 7.23 4.63
CA GLY A 163 7.80 7.29 6.09
C GLY A 163 7.53 8.72 6.60
N LYS A 164 8.23 9.72 6.04
CA LYS A 164 7.99 11.13 6.34
C LYS A 164 6.63 11.57 5.81
N ASP A 165 6.30 11.25 4.56
CA ASP A 165 5.04 11.68 3.95
C ASP A 165 3.83 11.09 4.71
N LEU A 166 3.94 9.84 5.17
CA LEU A 166 2.95 9.21 6.06
C LEU A 166 2.81 9.97 7.38
N LEU A 167 3.93 10.29 8.05
CA LEU A 167 3.90 11.01 9.32
C LEU A 167 3.39 12.45 9.16
N GLU A 168 3.77 13.16 8.09
CA GLU A 168 3.26 14.50 7.75
C GLU A 168 1.78 14.48 7.46
N ALA A 169 1.32 13.57 6.60
CA ALA A 169 -0.09 13.43 6.27
C ALA A 169 -0.93 13.06 7.52
N THR A 170 -0.40 12.19 8.38
CA THR A 170 -1.08 11.82 9.63
C THR A 170 -1.14 12.99 10.61
N ALA A 171 -0.04 13.73 10.79
CA ALA A 171 -0.01 14.89 11.69
C ALA A 171 -0.94 16.01 11.19
N ALA A 172 -0.87 16.35 9.90
CA ALA A 172 -1.76 17.33 9.28
C ALA A 172 -3.23 16.92 9.42
N HIS A 173 -3.55 15.64 9.20
CA HIS A 173 -4.90 15.11 9.36
C HIS A 173 -5.41 15.23 10.81
N VAL A 174 -4.60 14.81 11.79
CA VAL A 174 -4.93 14.94 13.23
C VAL A 174 -5.27 16.39 13.60
N ILE A 175 -4.42 17.33 13.20
CA ILE A 175 -4.61 18.76 13.50
C ILE A 175 -5.86 19.28 12.81
N THR A 176 -6.08 18.92 11.55
CA THR A 176 -7.27 19.31 10.78
C THR A 176 -8.55 18.77 11.41
N VAL A 177 -8.56 17.52 11.87
CA VAL A 177 -9.72 16.92 12.53
C VAL A 177 -10.00 17.59 13.89
N LYS A 178 -8.96 17.88 14.69
CA LYS A 178 -9.15 18.47 16.03
C LYS A 178 -9.43 19.98 15.98
N TYR A 179 -8.90 20.71 15.01
CA TYR A 179 -8.91 22.17 14.99
C TYR A 179 -9.42 22.81 13.68
N GLY A 180 -9.81 22.02 12.69
CA GLY A 180 -10.39 22.47 11.42
C GLY A 180 -9.37 22.92 10.36
N SER A 181 -8.13 23.25 10.76
CA SER A 181 -7.04 23.62 9.84
C SER A 181 -5.68 23.36 10.47
N TYR A 182 -4.65 23.21 9.64
CA TYR A 182 -3.26 23.07 10.09
C TYR A 182 -2.35 24.10 9.40
N PRO A 183 -1.22 24.48 10.03
CA PRO A 183 -0.30 25.44 9.44
C PRO A 183 0.50 24.84 8.28
N GLN A 184 0.34 25.41 7.09
CA GLN A 184 1.00 24.95 5.85
C GLN A 184 2.52 25.18 5.81
N GLN A 185 3.06 26.04 6.70
CA GLN A 185 4.49 26.39 6.73
C GLN A 185 5.25 25.81 7.94
N ALA A 186 4.62 24.93 8.71
CA ALA A 186 5.30 24.29 9.83
C ALA A 186 6.36 23.30 9.33
N ASN A 187 7.56 23.33 9.91
CA ASN A 187 8.53 22.27 9.69
C ASN A 187 8.05 20.96 10.32
N PHE A 188 8.60 19.84 9.88
CA PHE A 188 8.16 18.51 10.32
C PHE A 188 8.08 18.34 11.85
N PRO A 189 9.13 18.69 12.64
CA PRO A 189 9.05 18.59 14.10
C PRO A 189 7.91 19.44 14.70
N ALA A 190 7.74 20.69 14.25
CA ALA A 190 6.68 21.55 14.74
C ALA A 190 5.28 20.99 14.42
N LEU A 191 5.09 20.49 13.19
CA LEU A 191 3.83 19.86 12.78
C LEU A 191 3.53 18.62 13.63
N LEU A 192 4.52 17.74 13.82
CA LEU A 192 4.37 16.54 14.65
C LEU A 192 4.07 16.91 16.11
N GLY A 193 4.74 17.93 16.65
CA GLY A 193 4.54 18.40 18.02
C GLY A 193 3.12 18.91 18.24
N GLN A 194 2.60 19.69 17.30
CA GLN A 194 1.21 20.15 17.33
C GLN A 194 0.22 18.99 17.31
N ALA A 195 0.45 17.97 16.48
CA ALA A 195 -0.40 16.78 16.45
C ALA A 195 -0.35 16.00 17.77
N PHE A 196 0.84 15.84 18.38
CA PHE A 196 0.98 15.20 19.68
C PHE A 196 0.23 15.95 20.77
N VAL A 197 0.39 17.28 20.83
CA VAL A 197 -0.34 18.15 21.75
C VAL A 197 -1.86 18.04 21.51
N ALA A 198 -2.32 18.03 20.26
CA ALA A 198 -3.73 17.88 19.91
C ALA A 198 -4.35 16.57 20.41
N LEU A 199 -3.54 15.51 20.47
CA LEU A 199 -3.93 14.19 20.97
C LEU A 199 -3.72 14.04 22.48
N GLY A 200 -3.10 15.02 23.16
CA GLY A 200 -2.74 14.96 24.57
C GLY A 200 -1.57 14.02 24.88
N LEU A 201 -0.69 13.79 23.90
CA LEU A 201 0.52 12.98 24.03
C LEU A 201 1.68 13.83 24.54
N ALA A 202 2.62 13.20 25.25
CA ALA A 202 3.82 13.85 25.73
C ALA A 202 4.79 14.19 24.59
N THR A 203 5.33 15.40 24.64
CA THR A 203 6.35 15.93 23.73
C THR A 203 7.69 16.10 24.45
N PRO A 204 8.82 16.32 23.75
CA PRO A 204 10.09 16.62 24.40
C PRO A 204 10.06 17.89 25.27
N GLU A 205 9.13 18.80 25.02
CA GLU A 205 8.93 20.02 25.82
C GLU A 205 8.22 19.73 27.16
N ASP A 206 7.66 18.52 27.34
CA ASP A 206 7.09 18.05 28.62
C ASP A 206 8.19 17.38 29.46
N PRO A 207 8.74 18.04 30.50
CA PRO A 207 9.85 17.50 31.26
C PRO A 207 9.47 16.20 31.98
N PRO A 208 10.36 15.19 32.01
CA PRO A 208 10.11 13.97 32.75
C PRO A 208 9.84 14.22 34.24
N SER A 209 8.95 13.43 34.82
CA SER A 209 8.64 13.46 36.26
C SER A 209 8.76 12.05 36.85
N SER A 210 9.27 11.94 38.07
CA SER A 210 9.46 10.66 38.77
C SER A 210 8.15 9.91 39.04
N THR A 211 7.00 10.56 38.90
CA THR A 211 5.67 10.00 39.13
C THR A 211 4.84 9.86 37.84
N GLU A 212 5.44 10.14 36.68
CA GLU A 212 4.68 10.12 35.43
C GLU A 212 4.31 8.72 34.95
N ASN A 213 3.23 8.63 34.17
CA ASN A 213 2.85 7.38 33.54
C ASN A 213 3.93 6.95 32.51
N PRO A 214 4.39 5.68 32.53
CA PRO A 214 5.37 5.17 31.57
C PRO A 214 5.02 5.41 30.09
N CYS A 215 3.74 5.51 29.74
CA CYS A 215 3.30 5.86 28.39
C CYS A 215 3.85 7.21 27.92
N ARG A 216 4.04 8.19 28.81
CA ARG A 216 4.60 9.50 28.43
C ARG A 216 6.06 9.40 27.99
N VAL A 217 6.82 8.49 28.59
CA VAL A 217 8.19 8.19 28.15
C VAL A 217 8.18 7.58 26.75
N MET A 218 7.28 6.62 26.50
CA MET A 218 7.10 6.01 25.19
C MET A 218 6.68 7.03 24.12
N GLU A 219 5.74 7.92 24.43
CA GLU A 219 5.28 9.01 23.54
C GLU A 219 6.43 9.94 23.16
N ARG A 220 7.25 10.40 24.12
CA ARG A 220 8.45 11.19 23.83
C ARG A 220 9.46 10.42 22.96
N GLY A 221 9.62 9.12 23.20
CA GLY A 221 10.45 8.24 22.37
C GLY A 221 9.94 8.17 20.93
N MET A 222 8.63 7.97 20.73
CA MET A 222 8.00 7.98 19.41
C MET A 222 8.23 9.30 18.67
N TYR A 223 8.09 10.44 19.35
CA TYR A 223 8.38 11.75 18.77
C TYR A 223 9.84 11.84 18.28
N GLN A 224 10.79 11.45 19.13
CA GLN A 224 12.22 11.48 18.78
C GLN A 224 12.54 10.53 17.61
N SER A 225 11.96 9.33 17.60
CA SER A 225 12.09 8.37 16.51
C SER A 225 11.57 8.93 15.19
N ALA A 226 10.39 9.57 15.18
CA ALA A 226 9.85 10.22 13.99
C ALA A 226 10.76 11.33 13.45
N VAL A 227 11.31 12.17 14.34
CA VAL A 227 12.30 13.19 13.96
C VAL A 227 13.57 12.55 13.39
N GLY A 228 14.01 11.43 13.95
CA GLY A 228 15.12 10.62 13.43
C GLY A 228 14.86 10.10 12.02
N VAL A 229 13.69 9.51 11.77
CA VAL A 229 13.24 9.03 10.45
C VAL A 229 13.25 10.17 9.42
N ASN A 230 12.75 11.35 9.78
CA ASN A 230 12.79 12.53 8.91
C ASN A 230 14.23 12.98 8.58
N ARG A 231 15.16 12.91 9.55
CA ARG A 231 16.58 13.25 9.32
C ARG A 231 17.29 12.24 8.43
N LEU A 232 17.00 10.94 8.57
CA LEU A 232 17.52 9.89 7.69
C LEU A 232 17.16 10.21 6.23
N ARG A 233 15.92 10.66 5.95
CA ARG A 233 15.53 11.14 4.62
C ARG A 233 16.28 12.41 4.19
N ASN A 234 16.37 13.44 5.03
CA ASN A 234 16.98 14.72 4.63
C ASN A 234 18.48 14.60 4.29
N LYS A 235 19.16 13.57 4.79
CA LYS A 235 20.55 13.25 4.44
C LYS A 235 20.68 12.53 3.09
N GLU A 236 19.65 11.80 2.67
CA GLU A 236 19.65 10.93 1.48
C GLU A 236 18.72 11.43 0.34
N GLY A 237 17.93 12.49 0.59
CA GLY A 237 16.93 13.05 -0.33
C GLY A 237 17.46 14.12 -1.31
N THR A 238 17.06 13.98 -2.57
CA THR A 238 17.60 14.58 -3.81
C THR A 238 17.36 16.08 -4.02
N GLY A 239 17.91 16.93 -3.15
CA GLY A 239 17.85 18.39 -3.33
C GLY A 239 18.78 19.01 -4.39
N HIS A 240 19.88 18.35 -4.78
CA HIS A 240 20.93 19.00 -5.61
C HIS A 240 21.71 18.07 -6.55
N GLY A 241 21.05 17.14 -7.24
CA GLY A 241 21.64 16.46 -8.41
C GLY A 241 22.99 15.76 -8.20
N ARG A 242 23.32 15.35 -6.96
CA ARG A 242 24.59 14.66 -6.68
C ARG A 242 24.45 13.16 -6.90
N PRO A 243 25.47 12.51 -7.50
CA PRO A 243 25.51 11.06 -7.66
C PRO A 243 25.32 10.34 -6.31
N TRP A 244 24.43 9.36 -6.31
CA TRP A 244 23.94 8.59 -5.17
C TRP A 244 25.06 7.84 -4.46
N VAL A 245 25.16 7.99 -3.13
CA VAL A 245 25.89 7.08 -2.25
C VAL A 245 24.91 6.66 -1.16
N PRO A 246 24.34 5.43 -1.17
CA PRO A 246 23.39 5.01 -0.16
C PRO A 246 24.11 4.82 1.18
N GLY A 247 23.87 5.73 2.14
CA GLY A 247 24.49 5.70 3.46
C GLY A 247 23.78 4.80 4.49
N ILE A 248 22.64 4.20 4.12
CA ILE A 248 21.81 3.36 5.00
C ILE A 248 21.68 1.93 4.46
N SER A 249 21.71 0.96 5.35
CA SER A 249 21.46 -0.45 5.07
C SER A 249 19.97 -0.71 4.81
N LYS A 250 19.65 -1.83 4.14
CA LYS A 250 18.27 -2.31 3.94
C LYS A 250 17.52 -2.40 5.27
N SER A 251 18.16 -2.97 6.31
CA SER A 251 17.61 -3.10 7.66
C SER A 251 17.29 -1.77 8.33
N GLU A 252 18.09 -0.73 8.11
CA GLU A 252 17.82 0.60 8.65
C GLU A 252 16.65 1.27 7.93
N ALA A 253 16.53 1.09 6.61
CA ALA A 253 15.40 1.58 5.83
C ALA A 253 14.09 0.88 6.22
N GLU A 254 14.12 -0.45 6.38
CA GLU A 254 12.99 -1.27 6.87
C GLU A 254 12.57 -0.84 8.29
N SER A 255 13.54 -0.69 9.21
CA SER A 255 13.25 -0.22 10.58
C SER A 255 12.63 1.18 10.60
N ALA A 256 13.10 2.10 9.74
CA ALA A 256 12.60 3.46 9.67
C ALA A 256 11.14 3.52 9.20
N ILE A 257 10.76 2.71 8.20
CA ILE A 257 9.38 2.67 7.71
C ILE A 257 8.43 1.99 8.72
N GLU A 258 8.88 0.94 9.39
CA GLU A 258 8.10 0.28 10.45
C GLU A 258 7.83 1.19 11.64
N LEU A 259 8.83 1.99 12.05
CA LEU A 259 8.67 3.03 13.07
C LEU A 259 7.64 4.08 12.62
N ALA A 260 7.72 4.56 11.39
CA ALA A 260 6.75 5.52 10.86
C ALA A 260 5.32 4.95 10.89
N GLY A 261 5.14 3.69 10.45
CA GLY A 261 3.85 3.00 10.51
C GLY A 261 3.34 2.81 11.94
N THR A 262 4.24 2.49 12.88
CA THR A 262 3.92 2.34 14.31
C THR A 262 3.39 3.64 14.90
N ILE A 263 4.11 4.74 14.67
CA ILE A 263 3.77 6.06 15.21
C ILE A 263 2.49 6.60 14.58
N ALA A 264 2.35 6.50 13.25
CA ALA A 264 1.14 6.93 12.54
C ALA A 264 -0.09 6.14 13.01
N GLY A 265 0.02 4.82 13.15
CA GLY A 265 -1.06 3.98 13.68
C GLY A 265 -1.46 4.40 15.10
N TYR A 266 -0.49 4.64 15.98
CA TYR A 266 -0.74 5.08 17.35
C TYR A 266 -1.47 6.44 17.41
N MET A 267 -1.06 7.41 16.58
CA MET A 267 -1.74 8.70 16.47
C MET A 267 -3.19 8.55 16.00
N LEU A 268 -3.45 7.68 15.01
CA LEU A 268 -4.81 7.43 14.50
C LEU A 268 -5.70 6.69 15.51
N ASP A 269 -5.14 5.80 16.33
CA ASP A 269 -5.87 5.16 17.43
C ASP A 269 -6.26 6.19 18.50
N LYS A 270 -5.31 7.06 18.88
CA LYS A 270 -5.57 8.16 19.83
C LYS A 270 -6.56 9.20 19.32
N LEU A 271 -6.60 9.39 18.00
CA LEU A 271 -7.60 10.24 17.35
C LEU A 271 -9.01 9.67 17.49
N ASN A 272 -9.16 8.34 17.47
CA ASN A 272 -10.44 7.63 17.54
C ASN A 272 -10.92 7.35 18.97
N ASP A 273 -10.01 7.26 19.95
CA ASP A 273 -10.33 7.05 21.37
C ASP A 273 -11.05 8.25 22.03
N ARG A 274 -11.26 9.37 21.30
CA ARG A 274 -11.86 10.62 21.81
C ARG A 274 -12.65 11.39 20.76
#